data_AF-F8UH72-F1
#
_entry.id   AF-F8UH72-F1
#
_cell.length_a   1.000
_cell.length_b   1.000
_cell.length_c   1.000
_cell.angle_alpha   90.00
_cell.angle_beta   90.00
_cell.angle_gamma   90.00
#
_symmetry.space_group_name_H-M   'P 1'
#
loop_
_entity.id
_entity.type
_entity.pdbx_description
1 polymer ?
#
loop_
_entity_poly.entity_id
_entity_poly.type
_entity_poly.pdbx_seq_one_letter_code
_entity_poly.pdbx_strand_id
1 'polypeptide(L)' 'MATITAVPRSRTATRKGAGTGATNEKAWAGEDRYRMIAEAAYFRAERRGFVAGSELQDWLAAEIEVDELLGDSGAH' A
#
# COMPACT_ATOMS: atom_id res chain seq x y z
N MET A 1 32.83 13.75 -9.01
CA MET A 1 31.66 14.45 -9.62
C MET A 1 30.61 13.38 -9.90
N ALA A 2 29.47 13.22 -9.23
CA ALA A 2 28.71 13.99 -8.25
C ALA A 2 28.14 13.02 -7.17
N THR A 3 28.08 13.46 -5.92
CA THR A 3 27.55 12.69 -4.77
C THR A 3 26.04 12.86 -4.66
N ILE A 4 25.28 11.77 -4.64
CA ILE A 4 23.85 11.79 -4.33
C ILE A 4 23.68 12.04 -2.83
N THR A 5 23.24 13.24 -2.48
CA THR A 5 22.78 13.57 -1.13
C THR A 5 21.34 13.08 -0.99
N ALA A 6 21.15 11.94 -0.34
CA ALA A 6 19.82 11.47 0.06
C ALA A 6 19.36 12.27 1.29
N VAL A 7 18.30 13.06 1.13
CA VAL A 7 17.64 13.78 2.24
C VAL A 7 16.66 12.80 2.91
N PRO A 8 16.75 12.54 4.23
CA PRO A 8 15.72 11.77 4.92
C PRO A 8 14.50 12.68 5.12
N ARG A 9 13.44 12.48 4.34
CA ARG A 9 12.15 13.11 4.62
C ARG A 9 11.38 12.22 5.60
N SER A 10 11.27 12.73 6.81
CA SER A 10 10.51 12.18 7.94
C SER A 10 9.13 11.69 7.51
N ARG A 11 8.84 10.41 7.73
CA ARG A 11 7.49 9.85 7.60
C ARG A 11 6.82 9.84 8.97
N THR A 12 5.96 10.83 9.20
CA THR A 12 4.96 10.81 10.27
C THR A 12 3.82 9.87 9.87
N ALA A 13 3.96 8.57 10.17
CA ALA A 13 2.82 7.65 10.12
C ALA A 13 1.99 7.82 11.40
N THR A 14 0.96 8.67 11.35
CA THR A 14 -0.13 8.66 12.34
C THR A 14 -0.86 7.33 12.21
N ARG A 15 -0.66 6.41 13.16
CA ARG A 15 -1.60 5.30 13.39
C ARG A 15 -2.69 5.81 14.32
N LYS A 16 -3.91 5.98 13.80
CA LYS A 16 -5.10 6.24 14.62
C LYS A 16 -6.26 5.34 14.22
N GLY A 17 -6.50 4.35 15.07
CA GLY A 17 -7.81 4.08 15.68
C GLY A 17 -8.84 3.27 14.88
N ALA A 18 -9.17 2.11 15.45
CA ALA A 18 -10.29 1.22 15.11
C ALA A 18 -11.68 1.89 15.23
N GLY A 19 -12.65 1.37 14.47
CA GLY A 19 -14.09 1.67 14.62
C GLY A 19 -14.96 0.57 14.03
N THR A 20 -15.65 -0.16 14.91
CA THR A 20 -16.57 -1.30 14.71
C THR A 20 -17.76 -0.99 13.78
N GLY A 21 -18.19 -1.96 12.97
CA GLY A 21 -19.49 -1.91 12.28
C GLY A 21 -19.81 -3.18 11.50
N ALA A 22 -20.43 -4.16 12.15
CA ALA A 22 -21.10 -5.27 11.47
C ALA A 22 -22.31 -4.72 10.68
N THR A 23 -22.56 -5.24 9.46
CA THR A 23 -23.35 -4.76 8.30
C THR A 23 -22.52 -4.14 7.18
N ASN A 24 -21.30 -3.73 7.48
CA ASN A 24 -20.25 -3.49 6.52
C ASN A 24 -19.56 -4.86 6.37
N GLU A 25 -19.58 -5.48 5.20
CA GLU A 25 -18.90 -6.76 4.91
C GLU A 25 -18.30 -6.65 3.51
N LYS A 26 -19.11 -6.11 2.60
CA LYS A 26 -18.71 -5.75 1.23
C LYS A 26 -17.95 -4.42 1.14
N ALA A 27 -18.20 -3.46 2.04
CA ALA A 27 -17.45 -2.19 2.05
C ALA A 27 -16.10 -2.33 2.80
N TRP A 28 -15.96 -3.23 3.78
CA TRP A 28 -14.65 -3.60 4.30
C TRP A 28 -13.84 -4.32 3.26
N ALA A 29 -14.42 -5.15 2.39
CA ALA A 29 -13.64 -5.78 1.32
C ALA A 29 -12.92 -4.73 0.44
N GLY A 30 -13.56 -3.56 0.20
CA GLY A 30 -12.92 -2.44 -0.48
C GLY A 30 -11.87 -1.70 0.35
N GLU A 31 -12.17 -1.43 1.62
CA GLU A 31 -11.26 -0.74 2.55
C GLU A 31 -10.03 -1.59 2.89
N ASP A 32 -10.20 -2.91 3.02
CA ASP A 32 -9.15 -3.90 3.31
C ASP A 32 -8.26 -4.10 2.07
N ARG A 33 -8.86 -4.22 0.87
CA ARG A 33 -8.14 -4.18 -0.40
C ARG A 33 -7.28 -2.91 -0.51
N TYR A 34 -7.87 -1.74 -0.27
CA TYR A 34 -7.13 -0.48 -0.37
C TYR A 34 -5.97 -0.40 0.65
N ARG A 35 -6.17 -0.88 1.88
CA ARG A 35 -5.12 -0.98 2.90
C ARG A 35 -3.99 -1.90 2.48
N MET A 36 -4.31 -3.10 2.00
CA MET A 36 -3.31 -4.06 1.51
C MET A 36 -2.50 -3.47 0.34
N ILE A 37 -3.17 -2.80 -0.59
CA ILE A 37 -2.51 -2.14 -1.74
C ILE A 37 -1.57 -1.04 -1.24
N ALA A 38 -2.05 -0.18 -0.33
CA ALA A 38 -1.24 0.91 0.21
C ALA A 38 0.00 0.38 0.96
N GLU A 39 -0.14 -0.69 1.74
CA GLU A 39 0.98 -1.35 2.43
C GLU A 39 1.97 -1.98 1.44
N ALA A 40 1.49 -2.72 0.44
CA ALA A 40 2.35 -3.34 -0.57
C ALA A 40 3.10 -2.30 -1.42
N ALA A 41 2.44 -1.22 -1.82
CA ALA A 41 3.05 -0.10 -2.53
C ALA A 41 4.10 0.60 -1.65
N TYR A 42 3.79 0.75 -0.35
CA TYR A 42 4.70 1.33 0.62
C TYR A 42 6.00 0.51 0.76
N PHE A 43 5.91 -0.82 0.92
CA PHE A 43 7.09 -1.68 1.01
C PHE A 43 7.90 -1.69 -0.28
N ARG A 44 7.24 -1.62 -1.44
CA ARG A 44 7.92 -1.48 -2.74
C ARG A 44 8.73 -0.18 -2.81
N ALA A 45 8.10 0.94 -2.46
CA ALA A 45 8.77 2.23 -2.42
C ALA A 45 9.93 2.22 -1.40
N GLU A 46 9.74 1.61 -0.22
CA GLU A 46 10.79 1.47 0.81
C GLU A 46 12.00 0.69 0.29
N ARG A 47 11.79 -0.44 -0.39
CA ARG A 47 12.87 -1.26 -0.97
C ARG A 47 13.69 -0.51 -2.01
N ARG A 48 13.10 0.46 -2.70
CA ARG A 48 13.79 1.34 -3.66
C ARG A 48 14.36 2.61 -3.00
N GLY A 49 14.02 2.89 -1.74
CA GLY A 49 14.42 4.12 -1.04
C GLY A 49 13.57 5.35 -1.40
N PHE A 50 12.29 5.17 -1.71
CA PHE A 50 11.31 6.23 -2.05
C PHE A 50 11.77 7.13 -3.21
N VAL A 51 12.24 6.51 -4.30
CA VAL A 51 12.64 7.22 -5.51
C VAL A 51 11.41 7.87 -6.15
N ALA A 52 11.48 9.18 -6.38
CA ALA A 52 10.41 9.94 -7.01
C ALA A 52 10.18 9.49 -8.46
N GLY A 53 8.92 9.43 -8.88
CA GLY A 53 8.49 9.04 -10.23
C GLY A 53 8.17 7.55 -10.38
N SER A 54 8.36 6.74 -9.33
CA SER A 54 7.99 5.31 -9.32
C SER A 54 6.73 5.01 -8.52
N GLU A 55 6.16 5.99 -7.81
CA GLU A 55 5.05 5.79 -6.89
C GLU A 55 3.82 5.19 -7.58
N LEU A 56 3.49 5.69 -8.78
CA LEU A 56 2.37 5.19 -9.57
C LEU A 56 2.60 3.73 -10.00
N GLN A 57 3.83 3.38 -10.37
CA GLN A 57 4.19 2.02 -10.79
C GLN A 57 4.15 1.05 -9.61
N ASP A 58 4.65 1.47 -8.45
CA ASP A 58 4.63 0.67 -7.24
C ASP A 58 3.18 0.48 -6.73
N TRP A 59 2.30 1.47 -6.92
CA TRP A 59 0.88 1.38 -6.61
C TRP A 59 0.13 0.45 -7.58
N LEU A 60 0.33 0.58 -8.89
CA LEU A 60 -0.25 -0.32 -9.90
C LEU A 60 0.18 -1.78 -9.68
N ALA A 61 1.46 -2.00 -9.39
CA ALA A 61 1.98 -3.33 -9.10
C ALA A 61 1.38 -3.92 -7.81
N ALA A 62 1.14 -3.08 -6.80
CA ALA A 62 0.47 -3.49 -5.57
C ALA A 62 -1.02 -3.78 -5.77
N GLU A 63 -1.72 -3.01 -6.60
CA GLU A 63 -3.11 -3.28 -6.97
C GLU A 63 -3.26 -4.67 -7.56
N ILE A 64 -2.42 -5.03 -8.54
CA ILE A 64 -2.46 -6.34 -9.20
C ILE A 64 -2.22 -7.47 -8.20
N GLU A 65 -1.17 -7.36 -7.37
CA GLU A 65 -0.83 -8.41 -6.39
C GLU A 65 -1.95 -8.66 -5.38
N VAL A 66 -2.58 -7.58 -4.88
CA VAL A 66 -3.68 -7.70 -3.93
C VAL A 66 -4.95 -8.20 -4.61
N ASP A 67 -5.21 -7.79 -5.84
CA ASP A 67 -6.34 -8.29 -6.62
C ASP A 67 -6.20 -9.79 -6.89
N GLU A 68 -5.01 -10.27 -7.22
CA GLU A 68 -4.69 -11.69 -7.36
C GLU A 68 -4.90 -12.45 -6.03
N LEU A 69 -4.39 -11.92 -4.92
CA LEU A 69 -4.56 -12.52 -3.59
C LEU A 69 -6.03 -12.62 -3.16
N LEU A 70 -6.82 -11.56 -3.39
CA LEU A 70 -8.23 -11.51 -3.03
C LEU A 70 -9.11 -12.30 -4.01
N GLY A 71 -8.75 -12.32 -5.29
CA GLY A 71 -9.42 -13.10 -6.33
C GLY A 71 -9.25 -14.60 -6.16
N ASP A 72 -8.07 -15.05 -5.72
CA ASP A 72 -7.79 -16.45 -5.36
C ASP A 72 -8.51 -16.85 -4.06
N SER A 73 -8.56 -15.96 -3.06
CA SER A 73 -9.18 -16.22 -1.75
C SER A 73 -10.71 -16.35 -1.79
N GLY A 74 -11.38 -15.85 -2.84
CA GLY A 74 -12.83 -15.94 -3.03
C GLY A 74 -13.32 -17.15 -3.84
N ALA A 75 -12.41 -18.01 -4.32
CA ALA A 75 -12.72 -19.13 -5.22
C ALA A 75 -12.77 -20.51 -4.54
N HIS A 76 -12.77 -20.57 -3.19
CA HIS A 76 -12.81 -21.82 -2.41
C HIS A 76 -14.15 -22.10 -1.75
#